data_AF-A0A4R5ACG1-F1
#
_entry.id   AF-A0A4R5ACG1-F1
#
_cell.length_a   1.000
_cell.length_b   1.000
_cell.length_c   1.000
_cell.angle_alpha   90.00
_cell.angle_beta   90.00
_cell.angle_gamma   90.00
#
_symmetry.space_group_name_H-M   'P 1'
#
loop_
_entity.id
_entity.type
_entity.pdbx_description
1 polymer ?
#
loop_
_entity_poly.entity_id
_entity_poly.type
_entity_poly.pdbx_seq_one_letter_code
_entity_poly.pdbx_strand_id
1 'polypeptide(L)' 'MVEIAGPRVENLVDLGAMLAARDGDSVKVEGVSDPDDADGVLYESGQVLPGPNAIIAGPTFAEWLEGDGHGR' A
#
# COMPACT_ATOMS: atom_id res chain seq x y z
N MET A 1 -17.50 -5.63 -8.52
CA MET A 1 -16.39 -4.84 -9.11
C MET A 1 -15.19 -5.76 -9.18
N VAL A 2 -14.34 -5.63 -10.20
CA VAL A 2 -13.10 -6.41 -10.29
C VAL A 2 -12.00 -5.61 -9.61
N GLU A 3 -11.37 -6.18 -8.58
CA GLU A 3 -10.17 -5.63 -7.96
C GLU A 3 -8.95 -6.25 -8.64
N ILE A 4 -8.01 -5.43 -9.11
CA ILE A 4 -6.73 -5.87 -9.66
C ILE A 4 -5.64 -5.42 -8.70
N ALA A 5 -4.86 -6.35 -8.17
CA ALA A 5 -3.73 -6.07 -7.28
C ALA A 5 -2.40 -6.27 -8.02
N GLY A 6 -1.32 -5.81 -7.39
CA GLY A 6 0.03 -6.20 -7.77
C GLY A 6 0.25 -7.72 -7.63
N PRO A 7 1.47 -8.22 -7.89
CA PRO A 7 1.73 -9.65 -8.05
C PRO A 7 1.73 -10.45 -6.73
N ARG A 8 1.44 -9.81 -5.59
CA ARG A 8 1.38 -10.40 -4.25
C ARG A 8 0.58 -9.51 -3.29
N VAL A 9 0.24 -10.06 -2.12
CA VAL A 9 -0.23 -9.26 -0.99
C VAL A 9 0.92 -8.39 -0.46
N GLU A 10 0.62 -7.14 -0.17
CA GLU A 10 1.58 -6.13 0.26
C GLU A 10 1.40 -5.78 1.75
N ASN A 11 2.36 -5.05 2.32
CA ASN A 11 2.30 -4.52 3.69
C ASN A 11 2.36 -2.99 3.64
N LEU A 12 1.40 -2.31 4.26
CA LEU A 12 1.28 -0.85 4.20
C LEU A 12 2.51 -0.10 4.70
N VAL A 13 3.21 -0.63 5.72
CA VAL A 13 4.43 -0.02 6.26
C VAL A 13 5.54 -0.08 5.22
N ASP A 14 5.70 -1.23 4.55
CA ASP A 14 6.68 -1.40 3.47
C ASP A 14 6.35 -0.49 2.28
N LEU A 15 5.07 -0.34 1.93
CA LEU A 15 4.63 0.58 0.86
C LEU A 15 4.95 2.03 1.19
N GLY A 16 4.67 2.47 2.42
CA GLY A 16 5.00 3.81 2.90
C GLY A 16 6.50 4.07 2.91
N ALA A 17 7.30 3.07 3.32
CA ALA A 17 8.76 3.18 3.29
C ALA A 17 9.31 3.30 1.86
N MET A 18 8.74 2.55 0.91
CA MET A 18 9.11 2.67 -0.52
C MET A 18 8.77 4.05 -1.09
N LEU A 19 7.61 4.60 -0.74
CA LEU A 19 7.21 5.95 -1.16
C LEU A 19 8.15 7.02 -0.60
N ALA A 20 8.43 7.00 0.71
CA ALA A 20 9.35 7.94 1.33
C ALA A 20 10.76 7.88 0.72
N ALA A 21 11.27 6.67 0.47
CA ALA A 21 12.57 6.48 -0.16
C ALA A 21 12.62 7.03 -1.60
N ARG A 22 11.55 6.85 -2.37
CA ARG A 22 11.41 7.41 -3.73
C ARG A 22 11.45 8.94 -3.72
N ASP A 23 10.75 9.56 -2.77
CA ASP A 23 10.68 11.02 -2.66
C ASP A 23 11.96 11.63 -2.06
N GLY A 24 12.92 10.79 -1.65
CA GLY A 24 14.24 11.19 -1.13
C GLY A 24 14.27 11.43 0.38
N ASP A 25 13.20 11.08 1.09
CA ASP A 25 13.07 11.28 2.52
C ASP A 25 13.77 10.16 3.31
N SER A 26 14.67 10.56 4.22
CA SER A 26 15.37 9.64 5.13
C SER A 26 14.59 9.47 6.43
N VAL A 27 13.40 8.88 6.35
CA VAL A 27 12.49 8.65 7.49
C VAL A 27 12.25 7.18 7.74
N LYS A 28 11.91 6.84 9.00
CA LYS A 28 11.43 5.50 9.38
C LYS A 28 9.90 5.50 9.36
N VAL A 29 9.31 4.55 8.67
CA VAL A 29 7.86 4.32 8.67
C VAL A 29 7.55 3.19 9.66
N GLU A 30 6.58 3.41 10.53
CA GLU A 30 6.14 2.45 11.54
C GLU A 30 4.62 2.36 11.56
N GLY A 31 4.09 1.14 11.68
CA GLY A 31 2.67 0.94 11.96
C GLY A 31 2.40 1.21 13.44
N VAL A 32 1.37 1.99 13.73
CA VAL A 32 0.92 2.29 15.10
C VAL A 32 -0.55 1.91 15.26
N SER A 33 -0.92 1.48 16.46
CA SER A 33 -2.32 1.28 16.84
C SER A 33 -2.79 2.48 17.63
N ASP A 34 -3.90 3.08 17.19
CA ASP A 34 -4.58 4.17 17.90
C ASP A 34 -6.02 3.73 18.21
N PRO A 35 -6.36 3.47 19.49
CA PRO A 35 -7.70 3.03 19.87
C PRO A 35 -8.79 4.11 19.70
N ASP A 36 -8.39 5.38 19.57
CA ASP A 36 -9.31 6.49 19.32
C ASP A 36 -9.52 6.75 17.81
N ASP A 37 -8.77 6.07 16.94
CA ASP A 37 -8.99 6.10 15.50
C ASP A 37 -10.14 5.16 15.11
N ALA A 38 -11.26 5.75 14.69
CA ALA A 38 -12.44 5.01 14.26
C ALA A 38 -12.17 4.10 13.05
N ASP A 39 -11.20 4.46 12.21
CA ASP A 39 -10.81 3.69 11.03
C ASP A 39 -9.64 2.72 11.32
N GLY A 40 -9.06 2.76 12.53
CA GLY A 40 -7.90 1.96 12.92
C GLY A 40 -8.09 0.47 12.64
N VAL A 41 -9.29 -0.05 12.90
CA VAL A 41 -9.66 -1.45 12.63
C VAL A 41 -9.53 -1.80 11.14
N LEU A 42 -9.82 -0.87 10.22
CA LEU A 42 -9.71 -1.10 8.78
C LEU A 42 -8.23 -1.26 8.36
N TYR A 43 -7.37 -0.41 8.91
CA TYR A 43 -5.93 -0.46 8.65
C TYR A 43 -5.30 -1.73 9.25
N GLU A 44 -5.61 -2.03 10.51
CA GLU A 44 -5.05 -3.18 11.23
C GLU A 44 -5.50 -4.52 10.63
N SER A 45 -6.74 -4.60 10.14
CA SER A 45 -7.26 -5.79 9.47
C SER A 45 -6.83 -5.91 8.00
N GLY A 46 -6.11 -4.92 7.47
CA GLY A 46 -5.68 -4.88 6.07
C GLY A 46 -6.85 -4.67 5.09
N GLN A 47 -8.00 -4.18 5.54
CA GLN A 47 -9.16 -3.91 4.68
C GLN A 47 -8.93 -2.77 3.68
N VAL A 48 -7.87 -1.99 3.86
CA VAL A 48 -7.41 -0.99 2.90
C VAL A 48 -6.53 -1.57 1.78
N LEU A 49 -6.18 -2.85 1.86
CA LEU A 49 -5.47 -3.59 0.81
C LEU A 49 -6.46 -4.38 -0.06
N PRO A 50 -6.05 -4.79 -1.27
CA PRO A 50 -6.89 -5.63 -2.12
C PRO A 50 -7.38 -6.89 -1.39
N GLY A 51 -8.68 -7.17 -1.53
CA GLY A 51 -9.30 -8.30 -0.86
C GLY A 51 -8.77 -9.66 -1.36
N PRO A 52 -9.12 -10.77 -0.68
CA PRO A 52 -8.63 -12.11 -1.03
C PRO A 52 -9.07 -12.60 -2.42
N ASN A 53 -10.07 -11.95 -3.03
CA ASN A 53 -10.57 -12.25 -4.37
C ASN A 53 -9.99 -11.32 -5.45
N ALA A 54 -9.01 -10.47 -5.10
CA ALA A 54 -8.35 -9.61 -6.06
C ALA A 54 -7.60 -10.44 -7.10
N ILE A 55 -7.67 -10.01 -8.35
CA ILE A 55 -6.90 -10.61 -9.43
C ILE A 55 -5.45 -10.10 -9.31
N ILE A 56 -4.53 -11.03 -9.10
CA ILE A 56 -3.09 -10.77 -8.98
C ILE A 56 -2.50 -10.68 -10.40
N ALA A 57 -2.50 -9.49 -11.00
CA ALA A 57 -2.07 -9.30 -12.39
C ALA A 57 -1.44 -7.93 -12.70
N GLY A 58 -1.40 -7.02 -11.73
CA GLY A 58 -0.79 -5.70 -11.86
C GLY A 58 0.73 -5.72 -11.66
N PRO A 59 1.41 -4.60 -11.97
CA PRO A 59 2.82 -4.41 -11.62
C PRO A 59 3.02 -4.41 -10.10
N THR A 60 4.25 -4.59 -9.63
CA THR A 60 4.59 -4.31 -8.24
C THR A 60 4.38 -2.83 -7.90
N PHE A 61 4.19 -2.51 -6.62
CA PHE A 61 4.11 -1.12 -6.19
C PHE A 61 5.36 -0.30 -6.55
N ALA A 62 6.55 -0.91 -6.50
CA ALA A 62 7.80 -0.26 -6.90
C ALA A 62 7.80 0.12 -8.39
N GLU A 63 7.44 -0.83 -9.27
CA GLU A 63 7.32 -0.56 -10.72
C GLU A 63 6.25 0.50 -11.02
N TRP A 64 5.16 0.53 -10.25
CA TRP A 64 4.15 1.59 -10.36
C TRP A 64 4.68 2.96 -9.95
N LEU A 65 5.45 3.04 -8.85
CA LEU A 65 6.08 4.28 -8.37
C LEU A 65 7.14 4.84 -9.33
N GLU A 66 7.91 3.95 -9.96
CA GLU A 66 8.94 4.28 -10.95
C GLU A 66 8.33 4.66 -12.30
N GLY A 67 7.19 4.08 -12.66
CA GLY A 67 6.54 4.24 -13.95
C GLY A 67 5.79 5.56 -14.16
N ASP A 68 5.57 6.37 -13.13
CA ASP A 68 4.65 7.54 -13.10
C ASP A 68 3.24 7.17 -13.60
N GLY A 69 2.29 7.02 -12.67
CA GLY A 69 0.87 6.75 -12.96
C GLY A 69 0.38 7.49 -14.20
N HIS A 70 -0.33 6.78 -15.08
CA HIS A 70 -0.94 7.36 -16.28
C HIS A 70 -2.01 8.40 -15.86
N GLY A 71 -1.57 9.61 -15.52
CA GLY A 71 -2.38 10.66 -14.89
C GLY A 71 -1.55 11.69 -14.10
N ARG A 72 -0.67 12.42 -14.78
CA ARG A 72 -0.55 13.87 -14.55
C ARG A 72 -1.40 14.58 -15.60
#